data_AF-A0A7K9VM62-F1
#
_entry.id   AF-A0A7K9VM62-F1
#
_cell.length_a   1.000
_cell.length_b   1.000
_cell.length_c   1.000
_cell.angle_alpha   90.00
_cell.angle_beta   90.00
_cell.angle_gamma   90.00
#
_symmetry.space_group_name_H-M   'P 1'
#
loop_
_entity.id
_entity.type
_entity.pdbx_description
1 polymer ?
#
loop_
_entity_poly.entity_id
_entity_poly.type
_entity_poly.pdbx_seq_one_letter_code
_entity_poly.pdbx_strand_id
1 'polypeptide(L)'
;GDLDKVVNLLLSLSGRLARVENVLSSLGENANSEERSSLNEKRKLLAGQHEDARELKENLDRRERVVLEILGNYLSEEQLQDYQHFVKMKSALLIEQRELDDKIKLGQEQLKCLMESL
;
A
#
# COMPACT_ATOMS: atom_id res chain seq x y z
N GLY A 1 1.90 11.28 -9.68
CA GLY A 1 3.13 11.91 -9.14
C GLY A 1 3.89 10.92 -8.28
N ASP A 2 5.01 11.34 -7.68
CA ASP A 2 5.84 10.45 -6.83
C ASP A 2 5.06 9.91 -5.63
N LEU A 3 4.22 10.77 -5.00
CA LEU A 3 3.33 10.39 -3.90
C LEU A 3 2.42 9.22 -4.29
N ASP A 4 1.73 9.34 -5.43
CA ASP A 4 0.82 8.31 -5.92
C ASP A 4 1.56 6.98 -6.16
N LYS A 5 2.79 7.03 -6.70
CA LYS A 5 3.61 5.83 -6.95
C LYS A 5 4.05 5.16 -5.63
N VAL A 6 4.50 5.94 -4.65
CA VAL A 6 4.96 5.42 -3.36
C VAL A 6 3.80 4.86 -2.54
N VAL A 7 2.65 5.54 -2.51
CA VAL A 7 1.44 5.03 -1.84
C VAL A 7 0.98 3.71 -2.48
N ASN A 8 0.91 3.63 -3.81
CA ASN A 8 0.56 2.39 -4.50
C ASN A 8 1.55 1.25 -4.23
N LEU A 9 2.85 1.56 -4.18
CA LEU A 9 3.89 0.58 -3.86
C LEU A 9 3.71 0.04 -2.43
N LEU A 10 3.51 0.93 -1.45
CA LEU A 10 3.26 0.55 -0.05
C LEU A 10 2.03 -0.35 0.07
N LEU A 11 0.89 0.06 -0.50
CA LEU A 11 -0.35 -0.72 -0.46
C LEU A 11 -0.19 -2.11 -1.11
N SER A 12 0.51 -2.17 -2.25
CA SER A 12 0.82 -3.43 -2.94
C SER A 12 1.71 -4.35 -2.11
N LEU A 13 2.75 -3.81 -1.48
CA LEU A 13 3.67 -4.58 -0.62
C LEU A 13 2.96 -5.07 0.64
N SER A 14 2.20 -4.22 1.32
CA SER A 14 1.39 -4.61 2.49
C SER A 14 0.40 -5.71 2.14
N GLY A 15 -0.31 -5.59 1.02
CA GLY A 15 -1.24 -6.64 0.57
C GLY A 15 -0.55 -7.95 0.22
N ARG A 16 0.64 -7.92 -0.41
CA ARG A 16 1.43 -9.12 -0.69
C ARG A 16 1.96 -9.76 0.59
N LEU A 17 2.43 -8.97 1.54
CA LEU A 17 2.94 -9.43 2.82
C LEU A 17 1.83 -10.11 3.64
N ALA A 18 0.69 -9.44 3.78
CA ALA A 18 -0.48 -9.99 4.48
C ALA A 18 -0.96 -11.32 3.88
N ARG A 19 -0.96 -11.46 2.55
CA ARG A 19 -1.27 -12.76 1.91
C ARG A 19 -0.28 -13.85 2.27
N VAL A 20 1.02 -13.56 2.27
CA VAL A 20 2.06 -14.54 2.66
C VAL A 20 1.92 -14.92 4.13
N GLU A 21 1.63 -13.95 5.00
CA GLU A 21 1.42 -14.19 6.44
C GLU A 21 0.16 -15.03 6.71
N ASN A 22 -0.93 -14.78 5.97
CA ASN A 22 -2.15 -15.59 6.05
C ASN A 22 -1.88 -17.04 5.61
N VAL A 23 -1.17 -17.24 4.50
CA VAL A 23 -0.78 -18.59 4.05
C VAL A 23 0.07 -19.27 5.11
N LEU A 24 1.12 -18.61 5.60
CA LEU A 24 2.00 -19.14 6.65
C LEU A 24 1.24 -19.52 7.94
N SER A 25 0.25 -18.71 8.33
CA SER A 25 -0.58 -18.97 9.51
C SER A 25 -1.56 -20.13 9.31
N SER A 26 -1.97 -20.37 8.06
CA SER A 26 -2.89 -21.48 7.71
C SER A 26 -2.19 -22.81 7.44
N LEU A 27 -0.85 -22.84 7.33
CA LEU A 27 -0.09 -24.07 7.16
C LEU A 27 -0.19 -24.96 8.41
N GLY A 28 -0.76 -26.16 8.24
CA GLY A 28 -0.78 -27.19 9.27
C GLY A 28 0.62 -27.73 9.61
N GLU A 29 0.72 -28.47 10.72
CA GLU A 29 1.99 -29.04 11.22
C GLU A 29 2.66 -30.02 10.24
N ASN A 30 1.88 -30.60 9.33
CA ASN A 30 2.36 -31.54 8.30
C ASN A 30 2.81 -30.86 6.99
N ALA A 31 2.82 -29.51 6.94
CA ALA A 31 3.26 -28.78 5.77
C ALA A 31 4.73 -29.09 5.41
N ASN A 32 5.03 -29.13 4.12
CA ASN A 32 6.39 -29.38 3.64
C ASN A 32 7.36 -28.34 4.22
N SER A 33 8.42 -28.82 4.88
CA SER A 33 9.45 -27.97 5.48
C SER A 33 10.09 -27.02 4.46
N GLU A 34 10.27 -27.45 3.20
CA GLU A 34 10.83 -26.62 2.14
C GLU A 34 9.88 -25.49 1.73
N GLU A 35 8.59 -25.78 1.60
CA GLU A 35 7.56 -24.78 1.28
C GLU A 35 7.47 -23.71 2.38
N ARG A 36 7.49 -24.15 3.64
CA ARG A 36 7.49 -23.26 4.80
C ARG A 36 8.74 -22.38 4.84
N SER A 37 9.91 -22.92 4.50
CA SER A 37 11.16 -22.14 4.40
C SER A 37 11.07 -21.08 3.30
N SER A 38 10.66 -21.48 2.10
CA SER A 38 10.50 -20.58 0.94
C SER A 38 9.54 -19.43 1.23
N LEU A 39 8.39 -19.69 1.87
CA LEU A 39 7.44 -18.65 2.27
C LEU A 39 8.02 -17.70 3.32
N ASN A 40 8.84 -18.19 4.26
CA ASN A 40 9.53 -17.34 5.24
C ASN A 40 10.57 -16.43 4.59
N GLU A 41 11.34 -16.92 3.62
CA GLU A 41 12.27 -16.10 2.85
C GLU A 41 11.54 -15.02 2.06
N LYS A 42 10.43 -15.39 1.41
CA LYS A 42 9.56 -14.44 0.70
C LYS A 42 8.98 -13.38 1.64
N ARG A 43 8.53 -13.76 2.84
CA ARG A 43 8.08 -12.82 3.87
C ARG A 43 9.18 -11.84 4.25
N LYS A 44 10.40 -12.34 4.50
CA LYS A 44 11.56 -11.50 4.86
C LYS A 44 11.89 -10.50 3.74
N LEU A 45 11.89 -10.94 2.49
CA LEU A 45 12.11 -10.08 1.33
C LEU A 45 11.03 -8.99 1.22
N LEU A 46 9.75 -9.37 1.33
CA LEU A 46 8.64 -8.43 1.26
C LEU A 46 8.67 -7.41 2.39
N ALA A 47 9.03 -7.83 3.60
CA ALA A 47 9.18 -6.93 4.75
C ALA A 47 10.32 -5.92 4.52
N GLY A 48 11.46 -6.35 3.99
CA GLY A 48 12.55 -5.45 3.60
C GLY A 48 12.10 -4.43 2.55
N GLN A 49 11.43 -4.89 1.48
CA GLN A 49 10.89 -4.00 0.44
C GLN A 49 9.86 -3.01 1.00
N HIS A 50 9.03 -3.44 1.96
CA HIS A 50 8.06 -2.56 2.61
C HIS A 50 8.76 -1.46 3.41
N GLU A 51 9.86 -1.78 4.11
CA GLU A 51 10.64 -0.79 4.84
C GLU A 51 11.32 0.20 3.88
N ASP A 52 11.92 -0.28 2.78
CA ASP A 52 12.48 0.61 1.74
C ASP A 52 11.41 1.58 1.19
N ALA A 53 10.19 1.08 0.94
CA ALA A 53 9.08 1.91 0.47
C ALA A 53 8.60 2.91 1.54
N ARG A 54 8.72 2.56 2.82
CA ARG A 54 8.43 3.47 3.94
C ARG A 54 9.44 4.60 4.02
N GLU A 55 10.72 4.32 3.84
CA GLU A 55 11.76 5.37 3.78
C GLU A 55 11.52 6.34 2.60
N LEU A 56 11.08 5.82 1.45
CA LEU A 56 10.67 6.67 0.32
C LEU A 56 9.50 7.60 0.70
N LYS A 57 8.52 7.10 1.47
CA LYS A 57 7.40 7.91 1.96
C LYS A 57 7.87 9.00 2.92
N GLU A 58 8.77 8.69 3.85
CA GLU A 58 9.33 9.67 4.77
C GLU A 58 10.10 10.78 4.04
N ASN A 59 10.85 10.41 2.99
CA ASN A 59 11.55 11.38 2.14
C ASN A 59 10.57 12.29 1.38
N LEU A 60 9.46 11.74 0.89
CA LEU A 60 8.40 12.54 0.28
C LEU A 60 7.75 13.48 1.29
N ASP A 61 7.50 13.04 2.52
CA ASP A 61 6.89 13.87 3.56
C ASP A 61 7.82 15.03 3.97
N ARG A 62 9.13 14.80 3.97
CA ARG A 62 10.13 15.86 4.16
C ARG A 62 10.09 16.87 3.01
N ARG A 63 10.04 16.38 1.76
CA ARG A 63 9.92 17.25 0.57
C ARG A 63 8.63 18.05 0.58
N GLU A 64 7.50 17.45 0.98
CA GLU A 64 6.20 18.12 1.09
C GLU A 64 6.26 19.28 2.07
N ARG A 65 6.89 19.09 3.24
CA ARG A 65 7.08 20.18 4.22
C ARG A 65 7.89 21.35 3.66
N VAL A 66 8.98 21.06 2.94
CA VAL A 66 9.80 22.10 2.30
C VAL A 66 9.00 22.85 1.23
N VAL A 67 8.22 22.14 0.41
CA VAL A 67 7.35 22.77 -0.59
C VAL A 67 6.33 23.68 0.08
N LEU A 68 5.70 23.21 1.17
CA LEU A 68 4.74 24.00 1.93
C LEU A 68 5.36 25.28 2.50
N GLU A 69 6.57 25.19 3.06
CA GLU A 69 7.31 26.35 3.57
C GLU A 69 7.62 27.37 2.47
N ILE A 70 8.06 26.90 1.29
CA ILE A 70 8.30 27.76 0.13
C ILE A 70 7.01 28.45 -0.28
N LEU A 71 5.91 27.70 -0.46
CA LEU A 71 4.61 28.23 -0.86
C LEU A 71 4.05 29.26 0.12
N GLY A 72 4.33 29.12 1.42
CA GLY A 72 3.94 30.09 2.45
C GLY A 72 4.50 31.50 2.23
N ASN A 73 5.56 31.66 1.42
CA ASN A 73 6.10 32.99 1.07
C ASN A 73 5.35 33.66 -0.11
N TYR A 74 4.49 32.93 -0.81
CA TYR A 74 3.87 33.39 -2.06
C TYR A 74 2.35 33.33 -2.06
N LEU A 75 1.75 32.49 -1.19
CA LEU A 75 0.32 32.25 -1.14
C LEU A 75 -0.34 32.95 0.06
N SER A 76 -1.62 33.26 -0.07
CA SER A 76 -2.44 33.64 1.08
C SER A 76 -2.66 32.44 2.01
N GLU A 77 -3.08 32.71 3.25
CA GLU A 77 -3.42 31.66 4.21
C GLU A 77 -4.51 30.73 3.69
N GLU A 78 -5.55 31.27 3.05
CA GLU A 78 -6.64 30.50 2.43
C GLU A 78 -6.11 29.57 1.33
N GLN A 79 -5.28 30.08 0.43
CA GLN A 79 -4.67 29.27 -0.63
C GLN A 79 -3.75 28.17 -0.09
N LEU A 80 -3.04 28.45 1.01
CA LEU A 80 -2.17 27.46 1.66
C LEU A 80 -2.99 26.35 2.32
N GLN A 81 -4.11 26.70 2.98
CA GLN A 81 -5.05 25.74 3.56
C GLN A 81 -5.67 24.86 2.46
N ASP A 82 -6.09 25.45 1.35
CA ASP A 82 -6.61 24.71 0.19
C ASP A 82 -5.59 23.74 -0.38
N TYR A 83 -4.32 24.17 -0.51
CA TYR A 83 -3.24 23.32 -0.97
C TYR A 83 -3.00 22.12 -0.03
N GLN A 84 -2.92 22.36 1.28
CA GLN A 84 -2.76 21.29 2.28
C GLN A 84 -3.92 20.30 2.24
N HIS A 85 -5.15 20.83 2.17
CA HIS A 85 -6.35 20.01 2.06
C HIS A 85 -6.30 19.15 0.79
N PHE A 86 -5.94 19.73 -0.36
CA PHE A 86 -5.82 19.02 -1.62
C PHE A 86 -4.81 17.86 -1.55
N VAL A 87 -3.59 18.09 -1.04
CA VAL A 87 -2.56 17.05 -0.96
C VAL A 87 -2.98 15.91 -0.02
N LYS A 88 -3.56 16.24 1.14
CA LYS A 88 -4.09 15.27 2.09
C LYS A 88 -5.23 14.44 1.48
N MET A 89 -6.21 15.12 0.89
CA MET A 89 -7.39 14.48 0.31
C MET A 89 -6.99 13.56 -0.85
N LYS A 90 -6.06 13.98 -1.69
CA LYS A 90 -5.54 13.17 -2.80
C LYS A 90 -4.98 11.83 -2.31
N SER A 91 -4.22 11.83 -1.21
CA SER A 91 -3.67 10.61 -0.62
C SER A 91 -4.76 9.72 -0.03
N ALA A 92 -5.74 10.30 0.66
CA ALA A 92 -6.85 9.56 1.25
C ALA A 92 -7.70 8.87 0.18
N LEU A 93 -8.09 9.62 -0.86
CA LEU A 93 -8.86 9.09 -1.99
C LEU A 93 -8.12 7.97 -2.73
N LEU A 94 -6.80 8.05 -2.86
CA LEU A 94 -6.02 6.99 -3.50
C LEU A 94 -6.04 5.69 -2.69
N ILE A 95 -5.98 5.78 -1.36
CA ILE A 95 -6.08 4.63 -0.47
C ILE A 95 -7.51 4.04 -0.56
N GLU A 96 -8.54 4.88 -0.45
CA GLU A 96 -9.94 4.45 -0.55
C GLU A 96 -10.23 3.77 -1.90
N GLN A 97 -9.76 4.38 -3.00
CA GLN A 97 -9.89 3.78 -4.34
C GLN A 97 -9.24 2.40 -4.39
N ARG A 98 -8.03 2.25 -3.82
CA ARG A 98 -7.33 0.97 -3.81
C ARG A 98 -8.08 -0.10 -3.01
N GLU A 99 -8.61 0.26 -1.85
CA GLU A 99 -9.42 -0.66 -1.04
C GLU A 99 -10.70 -1.11 -1.77
N LEU A 100 -11.35 -0.19 -2.49
CA LEU A 100 -12.51 -0.50 -3.31
C LEU A 100 -12.14 -1.44 -4.46
N ASP A 101 -11.04 -1.17 -5.17
CA ASP A 101 -10.54 -2.02 -6.26
C ASP A 101 -10.21 -3.44 -5.77
N ASP A 102 -9.56 -3.57 -4.62
CA ASP A 102 -9.22 -4.88 -4.04
C ASP A 102 -10.49 -5.65 -3.61
N LYS A 103 -11.50 -4.97 -3.06
CA LYS A 103 -12.82 -5.57 -2.74
C LYS A 103 -13.56 -6.02 -3.99
N ILE A 104 -13.58 -5.20 -5.04
CA ILE A 104 -14.20 -5.55 -6.33
C ILE A 104 -13.54 -6.78 -6.91
N LYS A 105 -12.20 -6.80 -6.95
CA LYS A 105 -11.43 -7.92 -7.48
C LYS A 105 -11.71 -9.22 -6.72
N LEU A 106 -11.74 -9.17 -5.39
CA LEU A 106 -12.08 -10.33 -4.57
C LEU A 106 -13.49 -10.86 -4.90
N GLY A 107 -14.48 -9.97 -5.02
CA GLY A 107 -15.84 -10.35 -5.40
C GLY A 107 -15.91 -11.00 -6.78
N GLN A 108 -15.16 -10.48 -7.76
CA GLN A 108 -15.06 -11.08 -9.10
C GLN A 108 -14.42 -12.47 -9.08
N GLU A 109 -13.35 -12.66 -8.31
CA GLU A 109 -12.70 -13.96 -8.14
C GLU A 109 -13.65 -14.98 -7.50
N GLN A 110 -14.39 -14.59 -6.47
CA GLN A 110 -15.40 -15.44 -5.81
C GLN A 110 -16.54 -15.86 -6.75
N LEU A 111 -17.09 -14.90 -7.51
CA LEU A 111 -18.14 -15.18 -8.50
C LEU A 111 -17.65 -16.17 -9.56
N LYS A 112 -16.43 -15.97 -10.07
CA LYS A 112 -15.83 -16.88 -11.05
C LYS A 112 -15.72 -18.31 -10.52
N CYS A 113 -15.20 -18.50 -9.31
CA CYS A 113 -15.08 -19.83 -8.70
C CYS A 113 -16.44 -20.53 -8.53
N LEU A 114 -17.48 -19.78 -8.15
CA LEU A 114 -18.84 -20.32 -8.03
C LEU A 114 -19.41 -20.76 -9.38
N MET A 115 -19.20 -19.96 -10.43
CA MET A 115 -19.65 -20.29 -11.80
C MET A 115 -18.92 -21.50 -12.39
N GLU A 116 -17.64 -21.67 -12.08
CA GLU A 116 -16.85 -22.84 -12.52
C GLU A 116 -17.19 -24.13 -11.75
N SER A 117 -17.85 -24.00 -10.59
CA SER A 117 -18.28 -25.13 -9.75
C SER A 117 -19.72 -25.60 -10.03
N LEU A 118 -20.45 -24.91 -10.92
CA LEU A 118 -21.77 -25.30 -11.43
C LEU A 118 -21.66 -26.08 -12.75
#